data_AF-M0CTK6-F1
#
_entry.id   AF-M0CTK6-F1
#
_cell.length_a   1.000
_cell.length_b   1.000
_cell.length_c   1.000
_cell.angle_alpha   90.00
_cell.angle_beta   90.00
_cell.angle_gamma   90.00
#
_symmetry.space_group_name_H-M   'P 1'
#
loop_
_entity.id
_entity.type
_entity.pdbx_description
1 polymer ?
#
loop_
_entity_poly.entity_id
_entity_poly.type
_entity_poly.pdbx_seq_one_letter_code
_entity_poly.pdbx_strand_id
1 'polypeptide(L)'
;MTGGPDPDPDATAEQHADAEQSPVAGEFDDPSEHIPQYILDGLDRQDVRSLEAIIQYSRERIEELQAEINEEELADDDEEVVDVDVEASPGWTRVVKKVPCGKDCGGCPHGPYVYMVKRTGDGLTWDYRGRADER
;
A
#
# COMPACT_ATOMS: atom_id res chain seq x y z
N MET A 1 -12.49 -34.90 67.36
CA MET A 1 -11.81 -35.36 66.14
C MET A 1 -12.34 -34.53 64.99
N THR A 2 -11.69 -33.39 64.75
CA THR A 2 -11.99 -32.40 63.71
C THR A 2 -11.17 -32.76 62.48
N GLY A 3 -11.82 -33.01 61.35
CA GLY A 3 -11.15 -33.41 60.12
C GLY A 3 -12.13 -33.45 58.96
N GLY A 4 -12.41 -32.29 58.40
CA GLY A 4 -12.84 -32.14 57.02
C GLY A 4 -11.84 -31.19 56.36
N PRO A 5 -11.21 -31.54 55.23
CA PRO A 5 -10.26 -30.67 54.57
C PRO A 5 -10.97 -29.41 54.05
N ASP A 6 -10.35 -28.26 54.33
CA ASP A 6 -10.74 -26.97 53.77
C ASP A 6 -10.76 -27.04 52.24
N PRO A 7 -11.76 -26.44 51.56
CA PRO A 7 -11.74 -26.31 50.12
C PRO A 7 -10.62 -25.32 49.73
N ASP A 8 -9.78 -25.79 48.81
CA ASP A 8 -8.68 -25.07 48.21
C ASP A 8 -9.17 -23.72 47.63
N PRO A 9 -8.67 -22.55 48.10
CA PRO A 9 -9.09 -21.24 47.61
C PRO A 9 -8.45 -20.87 46.26
N ASP A 10 -7.69 -21.78 45.63
CA ASP A 10 -6.98 -21.51 44.37
C ASP A 10 -7.88 -21.70 43.12
N ALA A 11 -9.01 -21.00 43.12
CA ALA A 11 -9.89 -20.81 41.96
C ALA A 11 -9.82 -19.36 41.49
N THR A 12 -8.65 -18.95 41.00
CA THR A 12 -8.48 -17.74 40.19
C THR A 12 -7.52 -18.08 39.06
N ALA A 13 -8.03 -18.47 37.90
CA ALA A 13 -8.22 -17.55 36.78
C ALA A 13 -6.90 -16.89 36.33
N GLU A 14 -5.98 -17.68 35.78
CA GLU A 14 -4.91 -17.14 34.93
C GLU A 14 -5.20 -17.55 33.48
N GLN A 15 -6.15 -16.83 32.89
CA GLN A 15 -6.25 -16.70 31.45
C GLN A 15 -4.97 -16.00 31.02
N HIS A 16 -4.02 -16.74 30.47
CA HIS A 16 -2.96 -16.17 29.65
C HIS A 16 -3.61 -15.61 28.39
N ALA A 17 -4.19 -14.43 28.51
CA ALA A 17 -4.45 -13.57 27.39
C ALA A 17 -3.07 -13.17 26.86
N ASP A 18 -2.73 -13.72 25.70
CA ASP A 18 -1.65 -13.26 24.83
C ASP A 18 -1.94 -11.80 24.50
N ALA A 19 -1.52 -10.91 25.39
CA ALA A 19 -1.68 -9.48 25.28
C ALA A 19 -0.71 -9.00 24.22
N GLU A 20 -1.29 -8.58 23.10
CA GLU A 20 -0.80 -7.50 22.26
C GLU A 20 0.56 -7.75 21.60
N GLN A 21 0.54 -8.55 20.53
CA GLN A 21 1.40 -8.23 19.38
C GLN A 21 0.80 -7.00 18.68
N SER A 22 1.02 -5.84 19.30
CA SER A 22 0.79 -4.55 18.66
C SER A 22 1.77 -4.44 17.49
N PRO A 23 1.32 -4.17 16.26
CA PRO A 23 2.21 -4.13 15.11
C PRO A 23 3.20 -2.97 15.27
N VAL A 24 4.48 -3.30 15.15
CA VAL A 24 5.63 -2.39 15.14
C VAL A 24 5.32 -1.18 14.26
N ALA A 25 5.20 -0.01 14.88
CA ALA A 25 5.28 1.26 14.18
C ALA A 25 6.64 1.31 13.48
N GLY A 26 6.64 1.51 12.16
CA GLY A 26 7.82 1.48 11.32
C GLY A 26 9.00 2.25 11.92
N GLU A 27 10.13 1.57 12.00
CA GLU A 27 11.38 2.03 12.59
C GLU A 27 11.96 3.20 11.78
N PHE A 28 11.65 4.42 12.20
CA PHE A 28 12.48 5.59 11.96
C PHE A 28 12.92 6.11 13.32
N ASP A 29 14.24 6.16 13.59
CA ASP A 29 14.78 6.66 14.86
C ASP A 29 14.35 8.12 15.12
N ASP A 30 14.19 8.92 14.05
CA ASP A 30 13.56 10.24 14.07
C ASP A 30 12.71 10.45 12.79
N PRO A 31 11.38 10.50 12.89
CA PRO A 31 10.51 10.70 11.73
C PRO A 31 10.71 12.06 11.05
N SER A 32 11.24 13.06 11.75
CA SER A 32 11.43 14.40 11.20
C SER A 32 12.49 14.44 10.09
N GLU A 33 13.47 13.54 10.10
CA GLU A 33 14.52 13.46 9.06
C GLU A 33 13.96 13.07 7.68
N HIS A 34 12.77 12.44 7.66
CA HIS A 34 12.12 11.96 6.44
C HIS A 34 10.98 12.87 5.96
N ILE A 35 10.64 13.92 6.72
CA ILE A 35 9.57 14.84 6.39
C ILE A 35 10.19 16.17 5.88
N PRO A 36 9.82 16.65 4.68
CA PRO A 36 10.29 17.94 4.19
C PRO A 36 10.00 19.08 5.18
N GLN A 37 10.96 20.00 5.36
CA GLN A 37 10.87 21.06 6.37
C GLN A 37 9.57 21.88 6.30
N TYR A 38 9.06 22.18 5.10
CA TYR A 38 7.82 22.96 4.95
C TYR A 38 6.58 22.24 5.48
N ILE A 39 6.60 20.90 5.55
CA ILE A 39 5.55 20.09 6.17
C ILE A 39 5.71 20.10 7.69
N LEU A 40 6.93 19.92 8.21
CA LEU A 40 7.22 20.03 9.65
C LEU A 40 6.75 21.37 10.22
N ASP A 41 7.13 22.47 9.56
CA ASP A 41 6.69 23.82 9.92
C ASP A 41 5.15 23.93 9.95
N GLY A 42 4.46 23.19 9.08
CA GLY A 42 3.00 23.12 9.06
C GLY A 42 2.44 22.36 10.25
N LEU A 43 3.01 21.20 10.56
CA LEU A 43 2.62 20.33 11.69
C LEU A 43 2.84 21.02 13.04
N ASP A 44 3.97 21.70 13.22
CA ASP A 44 4.34 22.40 14.47
C ASP A 44 3.38 23.54 14.84
N ARG A 45 2.58 24.02 13.87
CA ARG A 45 1.57 25.08 14.08
C ARG A 45 0.18 24.54 14.40
N GLN A 46 -0.02 23.22 14.40
CA GLN A 46 -1.32 22.61 14.60
C GLN A 46 -1.63 22.37 16.09
N ASP A 47 -2.92 22.29 16.41
CA ASP A 47 -3.37 21.80 17.71
C ASP A 47 -3.49 20.26 17.74
N VAL A 48 -3.68 19.70 18.94
CA VAL A 48 -3.78 18.24 19.14
C VAL A 48 -4.88 17.61 18.27
N ARG A 49 -6.06 18.24 18.18
CA ARG A 49 -7.18 17.72 17.39
C ARG A 49 -6.85 17.65 15.91
N SER A 50 -6.19 18.67 15.40
CA SER A 50 -5.76 18.75 14.01
C SER A 50 -4.69 17.70 13.71
N LEU A 51 -3.74 17.48 14.63
CA LEU A 51 -2.74 16.43 14.50
C LEU A 51 -3.38 15.02 14.52
N GLU A 52 -4.35 14.76 15.39
CA GLU A 52 -5.12 13.50 15.39
C GLU A 52 -5.84 13.27 14.05
N ALA A 53 -6.46 14.31 13.48
CA ALA A 53 -7.10 14.23 12.17
C ALA A 53 -6.08 13.97 11.04
N ILE A 54 -4.89 14.58 11.11
CA ILE A 54 -3.80 14.35 10.15
C ILE A 54 -3.30 12.91 10.25
N ILE A 55 -3.18 12.34 11.44
CA ILE A 55 -2.82 10.93 11.63
C ILE A 55 -3.85 10.02 10.95
N GLN A 56 -5.14 10.28 11.18
CA GLN A 56 -6.21 9.49 10.56
C GLN A 56 -6.15 9.58 9.03
N TYR A 57 -6.10 10.79 8.49
CA TYR A 57 -5.98 11.01 7.05
C TYR A 57 -4.72 10.35 6.46
N SER A 58 -3.59 10.44 7.15
CA SER A 58 -2.33 9.82 6.69
C SER A 58 -2.44 8.30 6.63
N ARG A 59 -3.14 7.66 7.57
CA ARG A 59 -3.40 6.21 7.56
C ARG A 59 -4.30 5.80 6.40
N GLU A 60 -5.44 6.48 6.22
CA GLU A 60 -6.33 6.27 5.08
C GLU A 60 -5.57 6.44 3.76
N ARG A 61 -4.71 7.45 3.70
CA ARG A 61 -3.90 7.73 2.52
C ARG A 61 -2.86 6.66 2.23
N ILE A 62 -2.23 6.09 3.26
CA ILE A 62 -1.31 4.97 3.14
C ILE A 62 -2.06 3.74 2.60
N GLU A 63 -3.24 3.44 3.14
CA GLU A 63 -4.07 2.33 2.68
C GLU A 63 -4.45 2.49 1.21
N GLU A 64 -4.89 3.68 0.78
CA GLU A 64 -5.19 3.98 -0.62
C GLU A 64 -3.98 3.80 -1.55
N LEU A 65 -2.80 4.27 -1.12
CA LEU A 65 -1.57 4.17 -1.91
C LEU A 65 -1.02 2.74 -1.99
N GLN A 66 -1.33 1.91 -1.00
CA GLN A 66 -0.94 0.50 -0.94
C GLN A 66 -2.00 -0.45 -1.52
N ALA A 67 -3.23 0.02 -1.73
CA ALA A 67 -4.29 -0.78 -2.32
C ALA A 67 -3.89 -1.32 -3.70
N GLU A 68 -4.31 -2.55 -3.98
CA GLU A 68 -4.10 -3.19 -5.28
C GLU A 68 -4.68 -2.34 -6.41
N ILE A 69 -3.95 -2.22 -7.52
CA ILE A 69 -4.42 -1.49 -8.69
C ILE A 69 -5.35 -2.42 -9.47
N ASN A 70 -6.61 -2.03 -9.61
CA ASN A 70 -7.61 -2.84 -10.31
C ASN A 70 -7.40 -2.74 -11.84
N GLU A 71 -7.79 -3.78 -12.57
CA GLU A 71 -7.66 -3.86 -14.03
C GLU A 71 -8.37 -2.70 -14.76
N GLU A 72 -9.50 -2.22 -14.23
CA GLU A 72 -10.25 -1.07 -14.74
C GLU A 72 -9.44 0.24 -14.70
N GLU A 73 -8.43 0.34 -13.83
CA GLU A 73 -7.53 1.50 -13.76
C GLU A 73 -6.29 1.33 -14.66
N LEU A 74 -6.08 0.14 -15.23
CA LEU A 74 -4.88 -0.22 -16.00
C LEU A 74 -5.04 -0.09 -17.51
N ALA A 75 -6.28 0.07 -18.01
CA ALA A 75 -6.58 0.23 -19.42
C ALA A 75 -7.68 1.27 -19.65
N ASP A 76 -7.49 2.10 -20.68
CA ASP A 76 -8.58 2.90 -21.25
C ASP A 76 -9.49 2.03 -22.14
N ASP A 77 -10.67 2.54 -22.54
CA ASP A 77 -11.71 1.80 -23.29
C ASP A 77 -11.22 1.05 -24.54
N ASP A 78 -10.13 1.52 -25.18
CA ASP A 78 -9.56 0.94 -26.39
C ASP A 78 -8.25 0.13 -26.15
N GLU A 79 -7.81 -0.02 -24.90
CA GLU A 79 -6.61 -0.76 -24.51
C GLU A 79 -6.94 -2.16 -23.96
N GLU A 80 -6.02 -3.11 -24.12
CA GLU A 80 -6.18 -4.48 -23.60
C GLU A 80 -5.03 -4.80 -22.65
N VAL A 81 -5.34 -5.07 -21.37
CA VAL A 81 -4.38 -5.63 -20.41
C VAL A 81 -4.17 -7.11 -20.74
N VAL A 82 -2.92 -7.51 -20.93
CA VAL A 82 -2.51 -8.86 -21.31
C VAL A 82 -1.99 -9.65 -20.11
N ASP A 83 -1.26 -8.98 -19.21
CA ASP A 83 -0.63 -9.61 -18.04
C ASP A 83 -0.39 -8.55 -16.94
N VAL A 84 -0.63 -8.94 -15.70
CA VAL A 84 -0.42 -8.10 -14.51
C VAL A 84 0.33 -8.92 -13.47
N ASP A 85 1.46 -8.40 -13.02
CA ASP A 85 2.29 -9.00 -11.98
C ASP A 85 2.54 -7.96 -10.87
N VAL A 86 1.84 -8.13 -9.75
CA VAL A 86 1.91 -7.25 -8.57
C VAL A 86 3.13 -7.54 -7.68
N GLU A 87 3.81 -8.67 -7.88
CA GLU A 87 4.98 -9.09 -7.10
C GLU A 87 6.31 -8.82 -7.81
N ALA A 88 6.26 -8.33 -9.05
CA ALA A 88 7.43 -8.06 -9.87
C ALA A 88 8.47 -7.13 -9.19
N SER A 89 8.01 -6.16 -8.38
CA SER A 89 8.88 -5.28 -7.59
C SER A 89 8.12 -4.64 -6.42
N PRO A 90 8.76 -4.43 -5.24
CA PRO A 90 8.12 -3.73 -4.13
C PRO A 90 7.60 -2.34 -4.53
N GLY A 91 6.32 -2.08 -4.26
CA GLY A 91 5.65 -0.80 -4.55
C GLY A 91 5.41 -0.51 -6.03
N TRP A 92 5.56 -1.51 -6.91
CA TRP A 92 5.28 -1.40 -8.34
C TRP A 92 4.57 -2.64 -8.88
N THR A 93 3.58 -2.41 -9.71
CA THR A 93 2.89 -3.44 -10.49
C THR A 93 3.46 -3.46 -11.91
N ARG A 94 3.92 -4.62 -12.38
CA ARG A 94 4.29 -4.79 -13.78
C ARG A 94 3.02 -5.06 -14.59
N VAL A 95 2.79 -4.26 -15.61
CA VAL A 95 1.60 -4.33 -16.48
C VAL A 95 2.04 -4.50 -17.92
N VAL A 96 1.48 -5.49 -18.59
CA VAL A 96 1.67 -5.72 -20.01
C VAL A 96 0.36 -5.38 -20.71
N LYS A 97 0.37 -4.40 -21.62
CA LYS A 97 -0.85 -4.03 -22.36
C LYS A 97 -0.61 -3.85 -23.85
N LYS A 98 -1.65 -4.08 -24.65
CA LYS A 98 -1.71 -3.69 -26.05
C LYS A 98 -2.34 -2.31 -26.13
N VAL A 99 -1.69 -1.44 -26.90
CA VAL A 99 -2.15 -0.08 -27.15
C VAL A 99 -2.65 -0.01 -28.60
N PRO A 100 -3.89 0.47 -28.83
CA PRO A 100 -4.46 0.55 -30.17
C PRO A 100 -3.67 1.52 -31.04
N CYS A 101 -3.60 1.21 -32.33
CA CYS A 101 -2.90 2.02 -33.31
C CYS A 101 -3.67 3.32 -33.59
N GLY A 102 -2.95 4.42 -33.81
CA GLY A 102 -3.54 5.64 -34.38
C GLY A 102 -4.07 5.43 -35.81
N LYS A 103 -4.89 6.37 -36.29
CA LYS A 103 -5.67 6.29 -37.55
C LYS A 103 -4.86 6.06 -38.84
N ASP A 104 -3.53 6.25 -38.81
CA ASP A 104 -2.62 6.13 -39.96
C ASP A 104 -1.55 5.03 -39.79
N CYS A 105 -1.88 3.90 -39.15
CA CYS A 105 -0.89 2.85 -38.89
C CYS A 105 -0.73 1.85 -40.06
N GLY A 106 0.41 1.90 -40.76
CA GLY A 106 0.76 1.06 -41.92
C GLY A 106 1.44 -0.29 -41.59
N GLY A 107 1.11 -0.93 -40.47
CA GLY A 107 1.62 -2.27 -40.10
C GLY A 107 2.68 -2.29 -39.00
N CYS A 108 2.46 -1.57 -37.89
CA CYS A 108 3.37 -1.61 -36.75
C CYS A 108 3.17 -2.88 -35.89
N PRO A 109 4.19 -3.32 -35.14
CA PRO A 109 4.01 -4.27 -34.05
C PRO A 109 3.34 -3.53 -32.88
N HIS A 110 2.09 -3.86 -32.56
CA HIS A 110 1.21 -3.10 -31.67
C HIS A 110 1.30 -3.54 -30.20
N GLY A 111 2.53 -3.65 -29.72
CA GLY A 111 2.79 -4.31 -28.44
C GLY A 111 2.51 -5.82 -28.50
N PRO A 112 2.46 -6.50 -27.35
CA PRO A 112 2.33 -5.90 -26.03
C PRO A 112 3.56 -5.13 -25.54
N TYR A 113 3.33 -4.10 -24.73
CA TYR A 113 4.38 -3.31 -24.09
C TYR A 113 4.37 -3.52 -22.59
N VAL A 114 5.55 -3.45 -21.96
CA VAL A 114 5.71 -3.58 -20.51
C VAL A 114 5.78 -2.21 -19.88
N TYR A 115 5.03 -2.03 -18.79
CA TYR A 115 5.04 -0.86 -17.93
C TYR A 115 5.27 -1.29 -16.48
N MET A 116 5.96 -0.46 -15.71
CA MET A 116 5.89 -0.48 -14.25
C MET A 116 4.95 0.62 -13.80
N VAL A 117 3.96 0.26 -12.99
CA VAL A 117 2.87 1.14 -12.58
C VAL A 117 2.84 1.23 -11.07
N LYS A 118 2.61 2.42 -10.53
CA LYS A 118 2.37 2.60 -9.09
C LYS A 118 1.39 3.74 -8.86
N ARG A 119 0.65 3.68 -7.75
CA ARG A 119 -0.20 4.81 -7.33
C ARG A 119 0.66 5.96 -6.83
N THR A 120 0.34 7.18 -7.24
CA THR A 120 1.00 8.41 -6.79
C THR A 120 0.00 9.55 -6.88
N GLY A 121 -0.29 10.22 -5.76
CA GLY A 121 -1.42 11.15 -5.77
C GLY A 121 -2.72 10.40 -6.05
N ASP A 122 -3.65 11.04 -6.73
CA ASP A 122 -4.97 10.46 -7.04
C ASP A 122 -4.96 9.60 -8.31
N GLY A 123 -3.78 9.27 -8.84
CA GLY A 123 -3.65 8.56 -10.12
C GLY A 123 -2.49 7.58 -10.14
N LEU A 124 -2.21 7.08 -11.35
CA LEU A 124 -1.15 6.11 -11.61
C LEU A 124 0.03 6.77 -12.31
N THR A 125 1.24 6.48 -11.83
CA THR A 125 2.48 6.80 -12.54
C THR A 125 2.91 5.59 -13.36
N TRP A 126 3.14 5.79 -14.65
CA TRP A 126 3.49 4.75 -15.62
C TRP A 126 4.93 4.93 -16.09
N ASP A 127 5.73 3.88 -15.98
CA ASP A 127 7.12 3.84 -16.44
C ASP A 127 7.27 2.78 -17.54
N TYR A 128 7.52 3.23 -18.77
CA TYR A 128 7.61 2.36 -19.95
C TYR A 128 8.93 1.58 -19.97
N ARG A 129 8.86 0.25 -20.10
CA ARG A 129 10.00 -0.65 -20.06
C ARG A 129 10.36 -1.30 -21.40
N GLY A 130 9.63 -0.99 -22.48
CA GLY A 130 9.89 -1.57 -23.80
C GLY A 130 8.81 -2.54 -24.26
N ARG A 131 9.10 -3.27 -25.33
CA ARG A 131 8.23 -4.34 -25.82
C ARG A 131 8.30 -5.57 -24.94
N ALA A 132 7.19 -6.28 -24.80
CA ALA A 132 7.12 -7.51 -24.02
C ALA A 132 7.86 -8.68 -24.67
N ASP A 133 8.07 -8.66 -26.00
CA ASP A 133 8.81 -9.65 -26.76
C ASP A 133 10.33 -9.42 -26.79
N GLU A 134 10.83 -8.28 -26.32
CA GLU A 134 12.25 -7.96 -26.23
C GLU A 134 12.79 -8.37 -24.84
N ARG A 135 13.34 -9.59 -24.73
CA ARG A 135 14.04 -10.10 -23.54
C ARG A 135 15.55 -10.20 -23.75
#